data_AF-A0A9E2AGL5-F1
#
_entry.id   AF-A0A9E2AGL5-F1
#
_cell.length_a   1.000
_cell.length_b   1.000
_cell.length_c   1.000
_cell.angle_alpha   90.00
_cell.angle_beta   90.00
_cell.angle_gamma   90.00
#
_symmetry.space_group_name_H-M   'P 1'
#
loop_
_entity.id
_entity.type
_entity.pdbx_description
1 polymer ?
#
loop_
_entity_poly.entity_id
_entity_poly.type
_entity_poly.pdbx_seq_one_letter_code
_entity_poly.pdbx_strand_id
1 'polypeptide(L)'
;MKKVFNIILFACMSSLVFSIGDPYTEAMKEGMTMLEKAQNSDDFLAAANQFERISNVAADNWHPAYYTAYARAIAASMVNESTRKEELLDQAEVALKKASGVDHDKSEVGTLQGFIHMLRIAVDPNVRGQQYSMMSSASLQKALAINPDNPRAMYMQAQLSFGTAQFFGSDTSDACAAVDRAISLFEKSEMEPSADPFAPNWGKLFALSFQKQCTD
;
A
#
# COMPACT_ATOMS: atom_id res chain seq x y z
N MET A 1 -55.67 -16.14 -55.64
CA MET A 1 -54.64 -15.09 -55.50
C MET A 1 -54.78 -14.43 -54.13
N LYS A 2 -53.65 -14.35 -53.41
CA LYS A 2 -53.31 -13.53 -52.22
C LYS A 2 -52.62 -14.40 -51.17
N LYS A 3 -51.30 -14.53 -51.31
CA LYS A 3 -50.40 -15.07 -50.28
C LYS A 3 -50.20 -13.97 -49.24
N VAL A 4 -50.57 -14.21 -47.99
CA VAL A 4 -50.29 -13.30 -46.87
C VAL A 4 -49.00 -13.78 -46.24
N PHE A 5 -47.94 -12.98 -46.36
CA PHE A 5 -46.60 -13.27 -45.86
C PHE A 5 -46.47 -12.60 -44.49
N ASN A 6 -46.54 -13.40 -43.42
CA ASN A 6 -46.30 -12.92 -42.05
C ASN A 6 -44.80 -12.80 -41.82
N ILE A 7 -44.29 -11.58 -41.78
CA ILE A 7 -42.92 -11.27 -41.32
C ILE A 7 -42.98 -11.13 -39.80
N ILE A 8 -42.44 -12.12 -39.09
CA ILE A 8 -42.20 -12.02 -37.64
C ILE A 8 -40.88 -11.27 -37.47
N LEU A 9 -40.97 -10.00 -37.05
CA LEU A 9 -39.82 -9.18 -36.71
C LEU A 9 -39.37 -9.56 -35.28
N PHE A 10 -38.28 -10.33 -35.18
CA PHE A 10 -37.66 -10.70 -33.91
C PHE A 10 -36.84 -9.48 -33.42
N ALA A 11 -37.44 -8.66 -32.56
CA ALA A 11 -36.73 -7.57 -31.89
C ALA A 11 -35.78 -8.17 -30.85
N CYS A 12 -34.48 -8.26 -31.19
CA CYS A 12 -33.41 -8.47 -30.22
C CYS A 12 -33.37 -7.26 -29.28
N MET A 13 -34.08 -7.35 -28.16
CA MET A 13 -33.97 -6.43 -27.05
C MET A 13 -32.66 -6.75 -26.33
N SER A 14 -31.56 -6.15 -26.80
CA SER A 14 -30.31 -6.14 -26.05
C SER A 14 -30.56 -5.35 -24.76
N SER A 15 -30.74 -6.08 -23.66
CA SER A 15 -30.67 -5.48 -22.34
C SER A 15 -29.26 -4.91 -22.20
N LEU A 16 -29.17 -3.59 -22.17
CA LEU A 16 -28.00 -2.89 -21.65
C LEU A 16 -27.86 -3.32 -20.20
N VAL A 17 -27.03 -4.33 -19.96
CA VAL A 17 -26.59 -4.70 -18.62
C VAL A 17 -25.67 -3.57 -18.18
N PHE A 18 -26.22 -2.57 -17.50
CA PHE A 18 -25.40 -1.67 -16.71
C PHE A 18 -24.72 -2.54 -15.64
N SER A 19 -23.41 -2.71 -15.75
CA SER A 19 -22.60 -3.35 -14.72
C SER A 19 -22.65 -2.46 -13.47
N ILE A 20 -23.64 -2.65 -12.61
CA ILE A 20 -23.56 -2.21 -11.21
C ILE A 20 -22.33 -2.91 -10.65
N GLY A 21 -21.32 -2.15 -10.22
CA GLY A 21 -20.13 -2.72 -9.57
C GLY A 21 -20.57 -3.64 -8.45
N ASP A 22 -19.91 -4.80 -8.31
CA ASP A 22 -20.26 -5.71 -7.23
C ASP A 22 -20.07 -5.01 -5.86
N PRO A 23 -20.84 -5.39 -4.82
CA PRO A 23 -20.80 -4.71 -3.53
C PRO A 23 -19.40 -4.61 -2.90
N TYR A 24 -18.51 -5.56 -3.18
CA TYR A 24 -17.13 -5.51 -2.72
C TYR A 24 -16.34 -4.41 -3.44
N THR A 25 -16.43 -4.35 -4.78
CA THR A 25 -15.76 -3.33 -5.59
C THR A 25 -16.18 -1.92 -5.17
N GLU A 26 -17.48 -1.67 -4.95
CA GLU A 26 -17.95 -0.36 -4.54
C GLU A 26 -17.50 0.01 -3.11
N ALA A 27 -17.55 -0.92 -2.16
CA ALA A 27 -17.05 -0.69 -0.80
C ALA A 27 -15.54 -0.42 -0.78
N MET A 28 -14.77 -1.13 -1.61
CA MET A 28 -13.33 -0.89 -1.77
C MET A 28 -13.05 0.48 -2.37
N LYS A 29 -13.75 0.90 -3.43
CA LYS A 29 -13.60 2.25 -4.01
C LYS A 29 -13.92 3.35 -2.99
N GLU A 30 -14.94 3.15 -2.17
CA GLU A 30 -15.26 4.06 -1.05
C GLU A 30 -14.07 4.16 -0.08
N GLY A 31 -13.55 3.02 0.36
CA GLY A 31 -12.37 2.97 1.22
C GLY A 31 -11.15 3.66 0.61
N MET A 32 -10.88 3.44 -0.69
CA MET A 32 -9.79 4.11 -1.42
C MET A 32 -9.99 5.62 -1.48
N THR A 33 -11.23 6.08 -1.68
CA THR A 33 -11.56 7.52 -1.67
C THR A 33 -11.35 8.13 -0.28
N MET A 34 -11.72 7.41 0.79
CA MET A 34 -11.46 7.86 2.16
C MET A 34 -9.95 7.97 2.42
N LEU A 35 -9.18 6.98 1.99
CA LEU A 35 -7.73 6.95 2.15
C LEU A 35 -7.04 8.09 1.39
N GLU A 36 -7.45 8.37 0.16
CA GLU A 36 -6.91 9.45 -0.67
C GLU A 36 -7.16 10.83 -0.06
N LYS A 37 -8.34 11.03 0.55
CA LYS A 37 -8.74 12.31 1.17
C LYS A 37 -8.23 12.49 2.59
N ALA A 38 -7.66 11.46 3.21
CA ALA A 38 -7.23 11.52 4.59
C ALA A 38 -6.09 12.53 4.79
N GLN A 39 -6.21 13.39 5.80
CA GLN A 39 -5.25 14.45 6.08
C GLN A 39 -4.63 14.35 7.48
N ASN A 40 -5.24 13.57 8.37
CA ASN A 40 -4.81 13.40 9.75
C ASN A 40 -5.01 11.95 10.21
N SER A 41 -4.49 11.62 11.39
CA SER A 41 -4.55 10.26 11.96
C SER A 41 -5.99 9.71 12.02
N ASP A 42 -6.98 10.53 12.40
CA ASP A 42 -8.36 10.06 12.55
C ASP A 42 -9.01 9.73 11.20
N ASP A 43 -8.71 10.51 10.16
CA ASP A 43 -9.17 10.22 8.80
C ASP A 43 -8.60 8.88 8.30
N PHE A 44 -7.30 8.64 8.53
CA PHE A 44 -6.66 7.37 8.19
C PHE A 44 -7.26 6.20 8.97
N LEU A 45 -7.58 6.39 10.26
CA LEU A 45 -8.27 5.36 11.06
C LEU A 45 -9.69 5.10 10.56
N ALA A 46 -10.41 6.13 10.11
CA ALA A 46 -11.73 5.96 9.50
C ALA A 46 -11.64 5.10 8.22
N ALA A 47 -10.66 5.37 7.35
CA ALA A 47 -10.40 4.55 6.17
C ALA A 47 -10.00 3.11 6.56
N ALA A 48 -9.10 2.94 7.54
CA ALA A 48 -8.69 1.63 8.04
C ALA A 48 -9.87 0.79 8.52
N ASN A 49 -10.81 1.41 9.25
CA ASN A 49 -12.01 0.76 9.75
C ASN A 49 -12.98 0.36 8.63
N GLN A 50 -13.08 1.15 7.55
CA GLN A 50 -13.84 0.76 6.36
C GLN A 50 -13.24 -0.50 5.72
N PHE A 51 -11.93 -0.50 5.46
CA PHE A 51 -11.26 -1.68 4.92
C PHE A 51 -11.34 -2.90 5.85
N GLU A 52 -11.30 -2.70 7.18
CA GLU A 52 -11.38 -3.80 8.13
C GLU A 52 -12.75 -4.47 8.08
N ARG A 53 -13.85 -3.70 7.98
CA ARG A 53 -15.20 -4.24 7.77
C ARG A 53 -15.28 -5.07 6.49
N ILE A 54 -14.71 -4.57 5.39
CA ILE A 54 -14.67 -5.28 4.11
C ILE A 54 -13.87 -6.59 4.27
N SER A 55 -12.72 -6.54 4.94
CA SER A 55 -11.86 -7.72 5.18
C SER A 55 -12.57 -8.82 5.99
N ASN A 56 -13.56 -8.47 6.82
CA ASN A 56 -14.32 -9.43 7.62
C ASN A 56 -15.39 -10.17 6.79
N VAL A 57 -15.79 -9.61 5.65
CA VAL A 57 -16.76 -10.21 4.73
C VAL A 57 -16.05 -10.89 3.56
N ALA A 58 -15.11 -10.21 2.90
CA ALA A 58 -14.29 -10.71 1.81
C ALA A 58 -12.94 -11.24 2.33
N ALA A 59 -13.01 -12.24 3.20
CA ALA A 59 -11.85 -12.72 3.95
C ALA A 59 -10.78 -13.43 3.11
N ASP A 60 -11.13 -13.86 1.89
CA ASP A 60 -10.23 -14.47 0.90
C ASP A 60 -9.50 -13.45 0.03
N ASN A 61 -9.87 -12.17 0.10
CA ASN A 61 -9.20 -11.09 -0.61
C ASN A 61 -8.20 -10.37 0.30
N TRP A 62 -6.93 -10.29 -0.13
CA TRP A 62 -5.86 -9.70 0.69
C TRP A 62 -5.91 -8.16 0.75
N HIS A 63 -6.46 -7.50 -0.27
CA HIS A 63 -6.44 -6.03 -0.39
C HIS A 63 -7.05 -5.29 0.79
N PRO A 64 -8.26 -5.63 1.29
CA PRO A 64 -8.85 -4.90 2.39
C PRO A 64 -7.97 -4.99 3.65
N ALA A 65 -7.46 -6.18 3.97
CA ALA A 65 -6.58 -6.35 5.12
C ALA A 65 -5.22 -5.62 4.93
N TYR A 66 -4.69 -5.59 3.71
CA TYR A 66 -3.49 -4.83 3.37
C TYR A 66 -3.70 -3.33 3.55
N TYR A 67 -4.81 -2.77 3.04
CA TYR A 67 -5.10 -1.34 3.18
C TYR A 67 -5.49 -0.95 4.61
N THR A 68 -6.11 -1.85 5.39
CA THR A 68 -6.25 -1.65 6.85
C THR A 68 -4.88 -1.49 7.51
N ALA A 69 -3.92 -2.38 7.20
CA ALA A 69 -2.57 -2.31 7.75
C ALA A 69 -1.85 -1.02 7.32
N TYR A 70 -1.92 -0.67 6.04
CA TYR A 70 -1.31 0.55 5.50
C TYR A 70 -1.87 1.81 6.16
N ALA A 71 -3.19 1.96 6.20
CA ALA A 71 -3.83 3.13 6.79
C ALA A 71 -3.50 3.27 8.29
N ARG A 72 -3.45 2.17 9.04
CA ARG A 72 -3.02 2.18 10.46
C ARG A 72 -1.55 2.56 10.62
N ALA A 73 -0.67 2.08 9.75
CA ALA A 73 0.74 2.46 9.75
C ALA A 73 0.92 3.97 9.47
N ILE A 74 0.21 4.51 8.49
CA ILE A 74 0.22 5.95 8.22
C ILE A 74 -0.33 6.73 9.41
N ALA A 75 -1.47 6.35 9.98
CA ALA A 75 -2.01 6.96 11.20
C ALA A 75 -0.98 6.98 12.34
N ALA A 76 -0.30 5.85 12.59
CA ALA A 76 0.75 5.74 13.60
C ALA A 76 1.90 6.74 13.37
N SER A 77 2.28 6.96 12.10
CA SER A 77 3.35 7.92 11.75
C SER A 77 3.01 9.37 12.09
N MET A 78 1.71 9.70 12.22
CA MET A 78 1.21 11.05 12.50
C MET A 78 0.95 11.32 13.98
N VAL A 79 1.11 10.30 14.83
CA VAL A 79 0.91 10.40 16.28
C VAL A 79 2.24 10.62 16.99
N ASN A 80 2.25 11.58 17.93
CA ASN A 80 3.43 11.88 18.75
C ASN A 80 3.55 10.98 19.99
N GLU A 81 2.43 10.54 20.56
CA GLU A 81 2.44 9.69 21.75
C GLU A 81 2.93 8.27 21.41
N SER A 82 4.04 7.86 22.01
CA SER A 82 4.67 6.56 21.75
C SER A 82 3.73 5.39 22.00
N THR A 83 3.00 5.37 23.11
CA THR A 83 2.05 4.28 23.45
C THR A 83 0.99 4.12 22.38
N ARG A 84 0.40 5.24 21.92
CA ARG A 84 -0.62 5.22 20.86
C ARG A 84 -0.02 4.79 19.51
N LYS A 85 1.20 5.24 19.19
CA LYS A 85 1.92 4.79 17.99
C LYS A 85 2.14 3.27 18.03
N GLU A 86 2.55 2.71 19.16
CA GLU A 86 2.71 1.26 19.33
C GLU A 86 1.42 0.50 19.09
N GLU A 87 0.33 0.92 19.75
CA GLU A 87 -0.97 0.27 19.63
C GLU A 87 -1.43 0.21 18.17
N LEU A 88 -1.24 1.30 17.43
CA LEU A 88 -1.59 1.37 16.01
C LEU A 88 -0.70 0.47 15.14
N LEU A 89 0.59 0.37 15.45
CA LEU A 89 1.51 -0.53 14.75
C LEU A 89 1.21 -2.00 15.04
N ASP A 90 0.83 -2.35 16.27
CA ASP A 90 0.38 -3.69 16.63
C ASP A 90 -0.89 -4.07 15.83
N GLN A 91 -1.86 -3.15 15.75
CA GLN A 91 -3.07 -3.35 14.94
C GLN A 91 -2.78 -3.42 13.44
N ALA A 92 -1.76 -2.71 12.95
CA ALA A 92 -1.31 -2.79 11.56
C ALA A 92 -0.70 -4.17 11.27
N GLU A 93 0.13 -4.71 12.17
CA GLU A 93 0.72 -6.05 12.02
C GLU A 93 -0.35 -7.15 12.05
N VAL A 94 -1.37 -7.03 12.90
CA VAL A 94 -2.51 -7.97 12.91
C VAL A 94 -3.24 -7.97 11.56
N ALA A 95 -3.51 -6.79 11.00
CA ALA A 95 -4.15 -6.66 9.69
C ALA A 95 -3.27 -7.20 8.56
N LEU A 96 -1.96 -6.91 8.59
CA LEU A 96 -1.03 -7.40 7.59
C LEU A 96 -0.88 -8.93 7.64
N LYS A 97 -0.89 -9.50 8.84
CA LYS A 97 -0.92 -10.95 9.04
C LYS A 97 -2.16 -11.57 8.41
N LYS A 98 -3.32 -10.93 8.55
CA LYS A 98 -4.56 -11.37 7.88
C LYS A 98 -4.42 -11.34 6.36
N ALA A 99 -3.87 -10.27 5.78
CA ALA A 99 -3.60 -10.19 4.34
C ALA A 99 -2.65 -11.31 3.87
N SER A 100 -1.61 -11.62 4.65
CA SER A 100 -0.65 -12.68 4.33
C SER A 100 -1.19 -14.11 4.48
N GLY A 101 -2.37 -14.27 5.09
CA GLY A 101 -3.01 -15.56 5.34
C GLY A 101 -3.77 -16.15 4.15
N VAL A 102 -3.91 -15.38 3.06
CA VAL A 102 -4.60 -15.76 1.83
C VAL A 102 -3.69 -15.54 0.62
N ASP A 103 -4.15 -15.78 -0.61
CA ASP A 103 -3.34 -15.49 -1.79
C ASP A 103 -3.12 -13.98 -1.93
N HIS A 104 -1.86 -13.56 -2.10
CA HIS A 104 -1.44 -12.17 -1.99
C HIS A 104 -0.15 -11.88 -2.77
N ASP A 105 0.08 -10.61 -3.08
CA ASP A 105 1.39 -10.16 -3.53
C ASP A 105 2.40 -10.15 -2.37
N LYS A 106 3.29 -11.13 -2.37
CA LYS A 106 4.32 -11.32 -1.34
C LYS A 106 5.34 -10.18 -1.29
N SER A 107 5.60 -9.51 -2.42
CA SER A 107 6.51 -8.37 -2.46
C SER A 107 5.87 -7.15 -1.81
N GLU A 108 4.61 -6.86 -2.11
CA GLU A 108 3.87 -5.75 -1.49
C GLU A 108 3.65 -5.97 0.01
N VAL A 109 3.25 -7.17 0.43
CA VAL A 109 3.10 -7.50 1.85
C VAL A 109 4.43 -7.42 2.58
N GLY A 110 5.52 -7.94 2.00
CA GLY A 110 6.87 -7.81 2.55
C GLY A 110 7.32 -6.36 2.67
N THR A 111 6.97 -5.53 1.69
CA THR A 111 7.26 -4.09 1.70
C THR A 111 6.57 -3.39 2.85
N LEU A 112 5.26 -3.62 3.02
CA LEU A 112 4.50 -3.00 4.10
C LEU A 112 4.98 -3.49 5.48
N GLN A 113 5.38 -4.76 5.60
CA GLN A 113 6.01 -5.27 6.83
C GLN A 113 7.32 -4.53 7.15
N GLY A 114 8.15 -4.30 6.12
CA GLY A 114 9.38 -3.52 6.24
C GLY A 114 9.11 -2.09 6.70
N PHE A 115 8.10 -1.44 6.11
CA PHE A 115 7.68 -0.09 6.47
C PHE A 115 7.15 0.01 7.92
N ILE A 116 6.33 -0.95 8.36
CA ILE A 116 5.86 -1.01 9.77
C ILE A 116 7.04 -1.12 10.73
N HIS A 117 8.06 -1.92 10.41
CA HIS A 117 9.28 -1.99 11.24
C HIS A 117 10.06 -0.67 11.24
N MET A 118 10.12 0.08 10.13
CA MET A 118 10.73 1.41 10.11
C MET A 118 10.00 2.37 11.07
N LEU A 119 8.67 2.33 11.11
CA LEU A 119 7.89 3.14 12.04
C LEU A 119 8.14 2.75 13.51
N ARG A 120 8.43 1.47 13.79
CA ARG A 120 8.84 1.03 15.14
C ARG A 120 10.21 1.57 15.54
N ILE A 121 11.15 1.79 14.61
CA ILE A 121 12.40 2.51 14.89
C ILE A 121 12.10 3.93 15.38
N ALA A 122 11.20 4.64 14.70
CA ALA A 122 10.84 6.02 15.02
C ALA A 122 10.12 6.21 16.38
N VAL A 123 9.73 5.13 17.08
CA VAL A 123 9.20 5.20 18.45
C VAL A 123 10.31 5.51 19.45
N ASP A 124 11.46 4.85 19.32
CA ASP A 124 12.66 5.06 20.15
C ASP A 124 13.89 4.56 19.38
N PRO A 125 14.55 5.41 18.57
CA PRO A 125 15.64 4.98 17.70
C PRO A 125 16.83 4.37 18.45
N ASN A 126 17.09 4.80 19.69
CA ASN A 126 18.23 4.32 20.48
C ASN A 126 18.00 2.89 20.98
N VAL A 127 16.78 2.59 21.43
CA VAL A 127 16.43 1.26 21.94
C VAL A 127 16.08 0.30 20.80
N ARG A 128 15.43 0.80 19.75
CA ARG A 128 14.77 -0.01 18.71
C ARG A 128 15.53 -0.06 17.39
N GLY A 129 16.44 0.88 17.16
CA GLY A 129 17.13 1.05 15.88
C GLY A 129 17.76 -0.23 15.38
N GLN A 130 18.62 -0.87 16.18
CA GLN A 130 19.31 -2.08 15.73
C GLN A 130 18.34 -3.21 15.36
N GLN A 131 17.44 -3.57 16.26
CA GLN A 131 16.50 -4.67 16.05
C GLN A 131 15.61 -4.43 14.83
N TYR A 132 14.94 -3.28 14.79
CA TYR A 132 13.94 -3.02 13.77
C TYR A 132 14.55 -2.60 12.43
N SER A 133 15.77 -2.04 12.38
CA SER A 133 16.50 -1.87 11.12
C SER A 133 16.84 -3.22 10.48
N MET A 134 17.31 -4.19 11.27
CA MET A 134 17.58 -5.54 10.75
C MET A 134 16.30 -6.22 10.24
N MET A 135 15.21 -6.16 11.02
CA MET A 135 13.93 -6.74 10.62
C MET A 135 13.34 -6.06 9.38
N SER A 136 13.40 -4.72 9.33
CA SER A 136 12.93 -3.94 8.18
C SER A 136 13.73 -4.29 6.93
N SER A 137 15.07 -4.28 7.00
CA SER A 137 15.90 -4.59 5.85
C SER A 137 15.70 -6.03 5.37
N ALA A 138 15.55 -7.00 6.27
CA ALA A 138 15.27 -8.38 5.88
C ALA A 138 13.94 -8.50 5.10
N SER A 139 12.88 -7.82 5.55
CA SER A 139 11.59 -7.80 4.86
C SER A 139 11.69 -7.13 3.47
N LEU A 140 12.39 -5.99 3.39
CA LEU A 140 12.52 -5.21 2.15
C LEU A 140 13.42 -5.91 1.12
N GLN A 141 14.54 -6.50 1.55
CA GLN A 141 15.38 -7.30 0.67
C GLN A 141 14.63 -8.53 0.15
N LYS A 142 13.84 -9.20 1.00
CA LYS A 142 12.98 -10.30 0.56
C LYS A 142 11.93 -9.83 -0.45
N ALA A 143 11.31 -8.67 -0.24
CA ALA A 143 10.35 -8.09 -1.17
C ALA A 143 10.98 -7.80 -2.54
N LEU A 144 12.19 -7.22 -2.55
CA LEU A 144 12.97 -6.93 -3.76
C LEU A 144 13.48 -8.21 -4.45
N ALA A 145 13.79 -9.27 -3.69
CA ALA A 145 14.15 -10.56 -4.29
C ALA A 145 12.96 -11.22 -5.01
N ILE A 146 11.73 -10.97 -4.56
CA ILE A 146 10.50 -11.45 -5.20
C ILE A 146 10.13 -10.60 -6.41
N ASN A 147 10.18 -9.28 -6.26
CA ASN A 147 9.93 -8.33 -7.34
C ASN A 147 10.98 -7.20 -7.29
N PRO A 148 12.05 -7.30 -8.10
CA PRO A 148 13.10 -6.29 -8.16
C PRO A 148 12.61 -4.91 -8.62
N ASP A 149 11.50 -4.87 -9.34
CA ASP A 149 10.88 -3.66 -9.89
C ASP A 149 9.82 -3.07 -8.94
N ASN A 150 9.65 -3.60 -7.71
CA ASN A 150 8.73 -3.02 -6.74
C ASN A 150 9.21 -1.62 -6.30
N PRO A 151 8.52 -0.53 -6.71
CA PRO A 151 8.98 0.83 -6.44
C PRO A 151 8.92 1.17 -4.94
N ARG A 152 7.91 0.66 -4.22
CA ARG A 152 7.75 0.90 -2.78
C ARG A 152 8.82 0.16 -1.98
N ALA A 153 9.15 -1.07 -2.35
CA ALA A 153 10.22 -1.83 -1.70
C ALA A 153 11.57 -1.13 -1.87
N MET A 154 11.87 -0.66 -3.09
CA MET A 154 13.10 0.06 -3.39
C MET A 154 13.17 1.37 -2.61
N TYR A 155 12.09 2.15 -2.60
CA TYR A 155 12.02 3.41 -1.86
C TYR A 155 12.22 3.19 -0.36
N MET A 156 11.50 2.25 0.25
CA MET A 156 11.62 1.98 1.69
C MET A 156 13.02 1.47 2.07
N GLN A 157 13.65 0.64 1.23
CA GLN A 157 15.03 0.21 1.45
C GLN A 157 16.02 1.38 1.32
N ALA A 158 15.80 2.27 0.36
CA ALA A 158 16.61 3.48 0.19
C ALA A 158 16.49 4.40 1.42
N GLN A 159 15.27 4.65 1.89
CA GLN A 159 15.02 5.48 3.08
C GLN A 159 15.63 4.88 4.34
N LEU A 160 15.52 3.56 4.55
CA LEU A 160 16.17 2.86 5.67
C LEU A 160 17.70 3.01 5.60
N SER A 161 18.28 2.86 4.41
CA SER A 161 19.72 2.98 4.19
C SER A 161 20.21 4.41 4.44
N PHE A 162 19.46 5.41 3.98
CA PHE A 162 19.73 6.83 4.24
C PHE A 162 19.74 7.14 5.74
N GLY A 163 18.69 6.73 6.47
CA GLY A 163 18.62 6.94 7.92
C GLY A 163 19.74 6.24 8.69
N THR A 164 20.13 5.04 8.24
CA THR A 164 21.28 4.31 8.79
C THR A 164 22.59 5.06 8.55
N ALA A 165 22.82 5.53 7.32
CA ALA A 165 24.02 6.32 6.99
C ALA A 165 24.10 7.60 7.82
N GLN A 166 23.00 8.35 7.95
CA GLN A 166 22.94 9.55 8.79
C GLN A 166 23.26 9.25 10.26
N PHE A 167 22.69 8.17 10.80
CA PHE A 167 22.93 7.79 12.20
C PHE A 167 24.42 7.51 12.47
N PHE A 168 25.13 6.91 11.52
CA PHE A 168 26.57 6.62 11.62
C PHE A 168 27.47 7.73 11.05
N GLY A 169 26.91 8.85 10.58
CA GLY A 169 27.69 9.93 9.95
C GLY A 169 28.41 9.50 8.66
N SER A 170 27.85 8.55 7.93
CA SER A 170 28.37 8.02 6.66
C SER A 170 27.71 8.69 5.44
N ASP A 171 28.30 8.48 4.26
CA ASP A 171 27.81 9.01 2.98
C ASP A 171 26.39 8.52 2.64
N THR A 172 25.53 9.41 2.18
CA THR A 172 24.11 9.16 1.82
C THR A 172 23.85 9.08 0.31
N SER A 173 24.86 9.31 -0.54
CA SER A 173 24.73 9.43 -2.00
C SER A 173 24.13 8.17 -2.65
N ASP A 174 24.55 6.99 -2.22
CA ASP A 174 24.02 5.72 -2.73
C ASP A 174 22.54 5.53 -2.40
N ALA A 175 22.13 5.95 -1.20
CA ALA A 175 20.74 5.90 -0.78
C ALA A 175 19.90 6.90 -1.59
N CYS A 176 20.42 8.09 -1.84
CA CYS A 176 19.78 9.09 -2.69
C CYS A 176 19.62 8.64 -4.14
N ALA A 177 20.67 8.06 -4.73
CA ALA A 177 20.58 7.45 -6.06
C ALA A 177 19.57 6.27 -6.09
N ALA A 178 19.36 5.57 -4.98
CA ALA A 178 18.31 4.56 -4.87
C ALA A 178 16.89 5.16 -4.77
N VAL A 179 16.73 6.34 -4.14
CA VAL A 179 15.46 7.09 -4.15
C VAL A 179 15.10 7.51 -5.58
N ASP A 180 16.05 8.04 -6.35
CA ASP A 180 15.82 8.42 -7.75
C ASP A 180 15.37 7.24 -8.60
N ARG A 181 16.03 6.08 -8.43
CA ARG A 181 15.62 4.84 -9.11
C ARG A 181 14.21 4.40 -8.71
N ALA A 182 13.85 4.51 -7.43
CA ALA A 182 12.50 4.19 -6.98
C ALA A 182 11.45 5.12 -7.61
N ILE A 183 11.75 6.41 -7.76
CA ILE A 183 10.87 7.38 -8.47
C ILE A 183 10.67 6.96 -9.92
N SER A 184 11.74 6.60 -10.64
CA SER A 184 11.61 6.10 -12.02
C SER A 184 10.77 4.81 -12.09
N LEU A 185 10.88 3.91 -11.12
CA LEU A 185 10.02 2.72 -11.04
C LEU A 185 8.55 3.08 -10.76
N PHE A 186 8.28 4.08 -9.91
CA PHE A 186 6.92 4.58 -9.71
C PHE A 186 6.33 5.13 -11.02
N GLU A 187 7.08 5.96 -11.74
CA GLU A 187 6.65 6.51 -13.04
C GLU A 187 6.40 5.42 -14.07
N LYS A 188 7.28 4.41 -14.15
CA LYS A 188 7.07 3.23 -15.00
C LYS A 188 5.78 2.50 -14.63
N SER A 189 5.53 2.26 -13.34
CA SER A 189 4.32 1.55 -12.89
C SER A 189 3.01 2.30 -13.20
N GLU A 190 3.04 3.62 -13.27
CA GLU A 190 1.88 4.42 -13.69
C GLU A 190 1.62 4.35 -15.20
N MET A 191 2.68 4.23 -16.00
CA MET A 191 2.57 4.03 -17.46
C MET A 191 2.12 2.60 -17.80
N GLU A 192 2.41 1.64 -16.92
CA GLU A 192 2.08 0.22 -17.05
C GLU A 192 1.16 -0.23 -15.90
N PRO A 193 -0.09 0.29 -15.84
CA PRO A 193 -0.97 0.04 -14.71
C PRO A 193 -1.31 -1.44 -14.58
N SER A 194 -1.39 -1.90 -13.32
CA SER A 194 -1.78 -3.27 -13.00
C SER A 194 -3.17 -3.61 -13.52
N ALA A 195 -3.37 -4.87 -13.92
CA ALA A 195 -4.70 -5.41 -14.20
C ALA A 195 -5.56 -5.54 -12.93
N ASP A 196 -4.92 -5.56 -11.76
CA ASP A 196 -5.58 -5.53 -10.46
C ASP A 196 -6.01 -4.10 -10.11
N PRO A 197 -7.33 -3.81 -10.05
CA PRO A 197 -7.84 -2.46 -9.82
C PRO A 197 -7.53 -1.92 -8.42
N PHE A 198 -7.12 -2.79 -7.48
CA PHE A 198 -6.79 -2.41 -6.11
C PHE A 198 -5.31 -2.61 -5.80
N ALA A 199 -4.46 -2.86 -6.81
CA ALA A 199 -3.02 -2.91 -6.64
C ALA A 199 -2.51 -1.68 -5.86
N PRO A 200 -1.56 -1.86 -4.92
CA PRO A 200 -1.01 -0.75 -4.14
C PRO A 200 -0.49 0.39 -5.02
N ASN A 201 -1.00 1.60 -4.77
CA ASN A 201 -0.71 2.81 -5.55
C ASN A 201 -0.12 3.97 -4.72
N TRP A 202 0.31 3.68 -3.50
CA TRP A 202 0.92 4.66 -2.60
C TRP A 202 2.45 4.72 -2.76
N GLY A 203 3.07 5.71 -2.12
CA GLY A 203 4.53 5.79 -1.94
C GLY A 203 5.25 6.77 -2.86
N LYS A 204 4.75 7.04 -4.07
CA LYS A 204 5.39 7.98 -5.00
C LYS A 204 5.57 9.38 -4.40
N LEU A 205 4.52 9.92 -3.77
CA LEU A 205 4.59 11.22 -3.11
C LEU A 205 5.58 11.23 -1.93
N PHE A 206 5.74 10.10 -1.22
CA PHE A 206 6.75 9.99 -0.16
C PHE A 206 8.16 10.04 -0.75
N ALA A 207 8.40 9.30 -1.84
CA ALA A 207 9.68 9.30 -2.54
C ALA A 207 10.05 10.70 -3.08
N LEU A 208 9.12 11.39 -3.75
CA LEU A 208 9.33 12.74 -4.26
C LEU A 208 9.56 13.77 -3.13
N SER A 209 8.85 13.63 -2.01
CA SER A 209 9.06 14.49 -0.84
C SER A 209 10.43 14.25 -0.23
N PHE A 210 10.82 12.97 -0.12
CA PHE A 210 12.10 12.56 0.48
C PHE A 210 13.30 12.94 -0.40
N GLN A 211 13.18 12.88 -1.72
CA GLN A 211 14.23 13.28 -2.67
C GLN A 211 14.76 14.69 -2.41
N LYS A 212 13.93 15.59 -1.87
CA LYS A 212 14.35 16.96 -1.50
C LYS A 212 15.44 16.97 -0.41
N GLN A 213 15.51 15.93 0.41
CA GLN A 213 16.56 15.75 1.44
C GLN A 213 17.88 15.23 0.86
N CYS A 214 17.90 14.84 -0.42
CA CYS A 214 19.08 14.33 -1.12
C CYS A 214 19.83 15.40 -1.92
N THR A 215 19.27 16.60 -2.03
CA THR A 215 19.81 17.72 -2.79
C THR A 215 20.47 18.80 -1.93
N ASP A 216 20.58 18.55 -0.61
CA ASP A 216 21.28 19.38 0.37
C ASP A 216 22.63 18.75 0.76
#